data_AF-A0A0A9YLR9-F1
#
_entry.id   AF-A0A0A9YLR9-F1
#
_cell.length_a   1.000
_cell.length_b   1.000
_cell.length_c   1.000
_cell.angle_alpha   90.00
_cell.angle_beta   90.00
_cell.angle_gamma   90.00
#
_symmetry.space_group_name_H-M   'P 1'
#
loop_
_entity.id
_entity.type
_entity.pdbx_description
1 polymer ?
#
loop_
_entity_poly.entity_id
_entity_poly.type
_entity_poly.pdbx_seq_one_letter_code
_entity_poly.pdbx_strand_id
1 'polypeptide(L)'
;MDAVTGPLQETISATHNPTVMTVTFWINIFPTLAMYAYTSFSGEFYQGLEFCRTHPAIVVDIVLYCILSAVGQSLIVWSLFRFNSMTVTVITTTRKFFSILASVLFYRNPLTSHQWFGVLLVFSGIIANSRYKYLERREKQVAVNAT
;
A
#
# COMPACT_ATOMS: atom_id res chain seq x y z
N MET A 1 10.02 2.52 1.82
CA MET A 1 9.25 3.72 1.42
C MET A 1 8.01 3.87 2.30
N ASP A 2 7.05 2.94 2.29
CA ASP A 2 5.80 3.02 3.09
C ASP A 2 6.01 3.18 4.61
N ALA A 3 7.06 2.58 5.18
CA ALA A 3 7.40 2.70 6.60
C ALA A 3 7.79 4.12 7.04
N VAL A 4 8.23 4.97 6.11
CA VAL A 4 8.67 6.35 6.38
C VAL A 4 7.60 7.34 5.92
N THR A 5 6.92 7.07 4.80
CA THR A 5 5.90 7.96 4.25
C THR A 5 4.63 8.00 5.09
N GLY A 6 4.21 6.86 5.66
CA GLY A 6 3.02 6.82 6.53
C GLY A 6 3.13 7.73 7.75
N PRO A 7 4.20 7.63 8.57
CA PRO A 7 4.42 8.54 9.70
C PRO A 7 4.53 10.01 9.31
N LEU A 8 5.17 10.33 8.18
CA LEU A 8 5.24 11.71 7.69
C LEU A 8 3.86 12.27 7.31
N GLN A 9 3.01 11.46 6.69
CA GLN A 9 1.63 11.85 6.38
C GLN A 9 0.79 12.07 7.65
N GLU A 10 1.02 11.27 8.69
CA GLU A 10 0.37 11.43 9.99
C GLU A 10 0.79 12.75 10.66
N THR A 11 2.08 13.09 10.64
CA THR A 11 2.57 14.39 11.14
C THR A 11 1.97 15.57 10.38
N ILE A 12 1.93 15.49 9.05
CA ILE A 12 1.31 16.55 8.22
C ILE A 12 -0.18 16.69 8.54
N SER A 13 -0.89 15.58 8.73
CA SER A 13 -2.30 15.58 9.11
C SER A 13 -2.51 16.22 10.49
N ALA A 14 -1.66 15.91 11.46
CA ALA A 14 -1.74 16.42 12.82
C ALA A 14 -1.43 17.93 12.91
N THR A 15 -0.47 18.43 12.11
CA THR A 15 -0.06 19.84 12.16
C THR A 15 -0.95 20.76 11.33
N HIS A 16 -1.45 20.31 10.17
CA HIS A 16 -2.09 21.20 9.18
C HIS A 16 -3.55 20.89 8.86
N ASN A 17 -4.16 19.84 9.45
CA ASN A 17 -5.54 19.40 9.20
C ASN A 17 -5.97 19.47 7.71
N PRO A 18 -5.16 18.98 6.76
CA PRO A 18 -5.49 19.07 5.34
C PRO A 18 -6.61 18.09 4.97
N THR A 19 -7.33 18.39 3.90
CA THR A 19 -8.31 17.45 3.32
C THR A 19 -7.59 16.25 2.69
N VAL A 20 -8.16 15.04 2.85
CA VAL A 20 -7.64 13.79 2.26
C VAL A 20 -7.37 13.93 0.75
N MET A 21 -8.27 14.61 0.03
CA MET A 21 -8.13 14.86 -1.41
C MET A 21 -6.89 15.70 -1.73
N THR A 22 -6.60 16.74 -0.95
CA THR A 22 -5.42 17.59 -1.13
C THR A 22 -4.14 16.80 -0.93
N VAL A 23 -4.06 16.00 0.13
CA VAL A 23 -2.87 15.17 0.40
C VAL A 23 -2.70 14.07 -0.65
N THR A 24 -3.79 13.43 -1.07
CA THR A 24 -3.75 12.42 -2.14
C THR A 24 -3.32 13.02 -3.47
N PHE A 25 -3.77 14.23 -3.81
CA PHE A 25 -3.38 14.93 -5.03
C PHE A 25 -1.88 15.21 -5.06
N TRP A 26 -1.34 15.81 -3.99
CA TRP A 26 0.08 16.16 -3.92
C TRP A 26 0.99 14.93 -3.87
N ILE A 27 0.59 13.85 -3.19
CA ILE A 27 1.35 12.60 -3.17
C ILE A 27 1.42 11.96 -4.56
N ASN A 28 0.39 12.11 -5.39
CA ASN A 28 0.37 11.52 -6.72
C ASN A 28 1.06 12.39 -7.78
N ILE A 29 0.98 13.73 -7.69
CA ILE A 29 1.48 14.62 -8.76
C ILE A 29 3.01 14.58 -8.90
N PHE A 30 3.77 14.64 -7.79
CA PHE A 30 5.24 14.69 -7.87
C PHE A 30 5.84 13.39 -8.42
N PRO A 31 5.44 12.19 -7.94
CA PRO A 31 5.91 10.93 -8.52
C PRO A 31 5.47 10.75 -9.97
N THR A 32 4.24 11.16 -10.35
CA THR A 32 3.79 11.08 -11.74
C THR A 32 4.66 11.94 -12.66
N LEU A 33 5.01 13.16 -12.26
CA LEU A 33 5.90 14.02 -13.04
C LEU A 33 7.32 13.42 -13.17
N ALA A 34 7.86 12.91 -12.06
CA ALA A 34 9.17 12.26 -12.07
C ALA A 34 9.19 11.00 -12.94
N MET A 35 8.15 10.16 -12.83
CA MET A 35 7.99 8.97 -13.65
C MET A 35 7.82 9.30 -15.12
N TYR A 36 7.00 10.30 -15.46
CA TYR A 36 6.84 10.74 -16.84
C TYR A 36 8.16 11.21 -17.46
N ALA A 37 8.95 11.99 -16.72
CA ALA A 37 10.28 12.42 -17.17
C ALA A 37 11.22 11.22 -17.41
N TYR A 38 11.23 10.26 -16.46
CA TYR A 38 12.04 9.06 -16.57
C TYR A 38 11.64 8.16 -17.75
N THR A 39 10.34 7.89 -17.94
CA THR A 39 9.84 7.06 -19.04
C THR A 39 10.00 7.74 -20.41
N SER A 40 10.01 9.07 -20.44
CA SER A 40 10.29 9.84 -21.66
C SER A 40 11.78 9.77 -22.03
N PHE A 41 12.67 9.86 -21.05
CA PHE A 41 14.13 9.77 -21.27
C PHE A 41 14.58 8.37 -21.66
N SER A 42 14.01 7.33 -21.06
CA SER A 42 14.28 5.93 -21.39
C SER A 42 13.68 5.49 -22.73
N GLY A 43 12.76 6.27 -23.31
CA GLY A 43 12.06 5.95 -24.56
C GLY A 43 10.90 4.94 -24.41
N GLU A 44 10.73 4.35 -23.23
CA GLU A 44 9.66 3.37 -22.95
C GLU A 44 8.26 3.97 -23.09
N PHE A 45 8.11 5.28 -22.85
CA PHE A 45 6.83 5.97 -23.01
C PHE A 45 6.29 5.85 -24.45
N TYR A 46 7.15 6.02 -25.45
CA TYR A 46 6.75 5.94 -26.86
C TYR A 46 6.40 4.50 -27.26
N GLN A 47 7.14 3.51 -26.76
CA GLN A 47 6.85 2.10 -26.97
C GLN A 47 5.50 1.70 -26.37
N GLY A 48 5.20 2.18 -25.15
CA GLY A 48 3.90 1.96 -24.50
C GLY A 48 2.74 2.61 -25.26
N LEU A 49 2.96 3.81 -25.83
CA LEU A 49 1.95 4.50 -26.64
C LEU A 49 1.67 3.74 -27.94
N GLU A 50 2.70 3.25 -28.61
CA GLU A 50 2.56 2.44 -29.83
C GLU A 50 1.80 1.14 -29.53
N PHE A 51 2.12 0.46 -28.41
CA PHE A 51 1.40 -0.72 -27.97
C PHE A 51 -0.10 -0.47 -27.75
N CYS A 52 -0.47 0.67 -27.15
CA CYS A 52 -1.86 1.08 -26.96
C CYS A 52 -2.58 1.36 -28.28
N ARG A 53 -1.87 1.86 -29.30
CA ARG A 53 -2.43 2.08 -30.64
C ARG A 53 -2.70 0.75 -31.36
N THR A 54 -1.81 -0.22 -31.23
CA THR A 54 -1.98 -1.54 -31.84
C THR A 54 -3.09 -2.36 -31.17
N HIS A 55 -3.29 -2.17 -29.86
CA HIS A 55 -4.30 -2.90 -29.07
C HIS A 55 -5.23 -1.95 -28.30
N PRO A 56 -6.22 -1.33 -28.99
CA PRO A 56 -7.08 -0.32 -28.38
C PRO A 56 -7.95 -0.85 -27.24
N ALA A 57 -8.26 -2.16 -27.21
CA ALA A 57 -9.01 -2.79 -26.12
C ALA A 57 -8.32 -2.62 -24.76
N ILE A 58 -6.98 -2.64 -24.73
CA ILE A 58 -6.18 -2.54 -23.50
C ILE A 58 -6.32 -1.15 -22.86
N VAL A 59 -6.64 -0.12 -23.64
CA VAL A 59 -6.84 1.25 -23.12
C VAL A 59 -7.98 1.27 -22.10
N VAL A 60 -9.04 0.48 -22.32
CA VAL A 60 -10.17 0.39 -21.38
C VAL A 60 -9.72 -0.26 -20.07
N ASP A 61 -8.94 -1.33 -20.14
CA ASP A 61 -8.39 -2.00 -18.96
C ASP A 61 -7.44 -1.08 -18.17
N ILE A 62 -6.60 -0.30 -18.87
CA ILE A 62 -5.71 0.71 -18.26
C ILE A 62 -6.53 1.77 -17.54
N VAL A 63 -7.57 2.32 -18.18
CA VAL A 63 -8.42 3.35 -17.58
C VAL A 63 -9.15 2.79 -16.34
N LEU A 64 -9.72 1.59 -16.44
CA LEU A 64 -10.38 0.95 -15.31
C LEU A 64 -9.41 0.69 -14.15
N TYR A 65 -8.20 0.21 -14.46
CA TYR A 65 -7.13 0.01 -13.49
C TYR A 65 -6.73 1.34 -12.81
N CYS A 66 -6.60 2.43 -13.58
CA CYS A 66 -6.28 3.76 -13.06
C CYS A 66 -7.37 4.27 -12.11
N ILE A 67 -8.65 4.12 -12.47
CA ILE A 67 -9.79 4.54 -11.62
C ILE A 67 -9.79 3.71 -10.32
N LEU A 68 -9.68 2.39 -10.42
CA LEU A 68 -9.66 1.51 -9.26
C LEU A 68 -8.45 1.81 -8.35
N SER A 69 -7.30 2.08 -8.94
CA SER A 69 -6.08 2.48 -8.23
C SER A 69 -6.25 3.82 -7.53
N ALA A 70 -6.83 4.82 -8.19
CA ALA A 70 -7.10 6.12 -7.59
C ALA A 70 -8.02 6.00 -6.36
N VAL A 71 -9.11 5.25 -6.49
CA VAL A 71 -10.02 4.96 -5.36
C VAL A 71 -9.28 4.22 -4.24
N GLY A 72 -8.47 3.20 -4.57
CA GLY A 72 -7.68 2.45 -3.59
C GLY A 72 -6.70 3.34 -2.82
N GLN A 73 -6.00 4.25 -3.51
CA GLN A 73 -5.09 5.20 -2.90
C GLN A 73 -5.83 6.18 -1.98
N SER A 74 -6.96 6.75 -2.42
CA SER A 74 -7.78 7.62 -1.59
C SER A 74 -8.27 6.93 -0.32
N LEU A 75 -8.67 5.65 -0.40
CA LEU A 75 -9.08 4.88 0.77
C LEU A 75 -7.94 4.63 1.75
N ILE A 76 -6.70 4.41 1.26
CA ILE A 76 -5.53 4.23 2.12
C ILE A 76 -5.20 5.52 2.87
N VAL A 77 -5.16 6.66 2.17
CA VAL A 77 -4.88 7.97 2.80
C VAL A 77 -6.00 8.36 3.76
N TRP A 78 -7.26 8.15 3.40
CA TRP A 78 -8.39 8.34 4.31
C TRP A 78 -8.28 7.47 5.56
N SER A 79 -7.89 6.20 5.40
CA SER A 79 -7.66 5.29 6.52
C SER A 79 -6.51 5.76 7.41
N LEU A 80 -5.46 6.36 6.86
CA LEU A 80 -4.34 6.94 7.63
C LEU A 80 -4.76 8.15 8.48
N PHE A 81 -5.74 8.92 8.00
CA PHE A 81 -6.23 10.07 8.77
C PHE A 81 -7.18 9.62 9.88
N ARG A 82 -7.88 8.50 9.69
CA ARG A 82 -8.80 7.93 10.68
C ARG A 82 -8.12 7.02 11.69
N PHE A 83 -7.09 6.30 11.28
CA PHE A 83 -6.33 5.33 12.06
C PHE A 83 -4.84 5.65 11.96
N ASN A 84 -4.11 5.54 13.07
CA ASN A 84 -2.64 5.72 13.07
C ASN A 84 -1.96 4.87 11.97
N SER A 85 -0.89 5.42 11.39
CA SER A 85 -0.10 4.84 10.29
C SER A 85 0.26 3.36 10.47
N MET A 86 0.55 2.96 11.71
CA MET A 86 0.90 1.58 12.03
C MET A 86 -0.23 0.58 11.80
N THR A 87 -1.50 1.00 11.85
CA THR A 87 -2.64 0.08 11.65
C THR A 87 -2.89 -0.13 10.17
N VAL A 88 -2.81 0.94 9.38
CA VAL A 88 -2.95 0.87 7.92
C VAL A 88 -1.84 0.03 7.29
N THR A 89 -0.61 0.17 7.77
CA THR A 89 0.52 -0.66 7.32
C THR A 89 0.25 -2.15 7.55
N VAL A 90 -0.29 -2.53 8.71
CA VAL A 90 -0.63 -3.94 9.01
C VAL A 90 -1.77 -4.46 8.12
N ILE A 91 -2.81 -3.66 7.90
CA ILE A 91 -3.94 -4.05 7.06
C ILE A 91 -3.48 -4.29 5.62
N THR A 92 -2.70 -3.35 5.07
CA THR A 92 -2.23 -3.41 3.68
C THR A 92 -1.25 -4.55 3.45
N THR A 93 -0.33 -4.82 4.38
CA THR A 93 0.61 -5.95 4.28
C THR A 93 -0.10 -7.30 4.41
N THR A 94 -1.05 -7.42 5.32
CA THR A 94 -1.87 -8.62 5.48
C THR A 94 -2.66 -8.91 4.20
N ARG A 95 -3.29 -7.88 3.59
CA ARG A 95 -3.98 -8.01 2.30
C ARG A 95 -3.02 -8.48 1.20
N LYS A 96 -1.85 -7.84 1.06
CA LYS A 96 -0.83 -8.22 0.06
C LYS A 96 -0.39 -9.67 0.24
N PHE A 97 -0.17 -10.09 1.48
CA PHE A 97 0.20 -11.46 1.81
C PHE A 97 -0.86 -12.48 1.39
N PHE A 98 -2.14 -12.22 1.70
CA PHE A 98 -3.23 -13.09 1.25
C PHE A 98 -3.38 -13.12 -0.26
N SER A 99 -3.19 -12.00 -0.96
CA SER A 99 -3.19 -11.98 -2.43
C SER A 99 -2.06 -12.83 -3.01
N ILE A 100 -0.88 -12.82 -2.40
CA ILE A 100 0.25 -13.69 -2.80
C ILE A 100 -0.11 -15.16 -2.58
N LEU A 101 -0.67 -15.50 -1.42
CA LEU A 101 -1.09 -16.87 -1.12
C LEU A 101 -2.18 -17.35 -2.10
N ALA A 102 -3.19 -16.52 -2.36
CA ALA A 102 -4.22 -16.82 -3.35
C ALA A 102 -3.63 -17.03 -4.74
N SER A 103 -2.70 -16.17 -5.17
CA SER A 103 -2.00 -16.33 -6.46
C SER A 103 -1.31 -17.69 -6.56
N VAL A 104 -0.57 -18.11 -5.52
CA VAL A 104 0.08 -19.43 -5.49
C VAL A 104 -0.94 -20.57 -5.60
N LEU A 105 -2.05 -20.49 -4.87
CA LEU A 105 -3.09 -21.52 -4.89
C LEU A 105 -3.77 -21.62 -6.25
N PHE A 106 -4.04 -20.48 -6.91
CA PHE A 106 -4.70 -20.43 -8.23
C PHE A 106 -3.77 -20.86 -9.37
N TYR A 107 -2.52 -20.39 -9.40
CA TYR A 107 -1.58 -20.69 -10.49
C TYR A 107 -0.89 -22.07 -10.38
N ARG A 108 -1.11 -22.82 -9.30
CA ARG A 108 -0.59 -24.19 -9.06
C ARG A 108 0.93 -24.36 -9.32
N ASN A 109 1.70 -23.27 -9.25
CA ASN A 109 3.16 -23.34 -9.32
C ASN A 109 3.68 -23.83 -7.97
N PRO A 110 4.30 -25.02 -7.88
CA PRO A 110 4.77 -25.55 -6.61
C PRO A 110 5.84 -24.60 -6.05
N LEU A 111 5.55 -24.01 -4.89
CA LEU A 111 6.51 -23.20 -4.16
C LEU A 111 7.69 -24.08 -3.74
N THR A 112 8.89 -23.60 -4.05
CA THR A 112 10.15 -24.21 -3.56
C THR A 112 10.20 -24.18 -2.04
N SER A 113 10.96 -25.11 -1.43
CA SER A 113 11.07 -25.23 0.03
C SER A 113 11.52 -23.94 0.73
N HIS A 114 12.35 -23.13 0.07
CA HIS A 114 12.76 -21.81 0.58
C HIS A 114 11.62 -20.79 0.61
N GLN A 115 10.68 -20.85 -0.34
CA GLN A 115 9.52 -19.95 -0.36
C GLN A 115 8.54 -20.29 0.75
N TRP A 116 8.35 -21.58 1.07
CA TRP A 116 7.57 -22.00 2.24
C TRP A 116 8.16 -21.51 3.56
N PHE A 117 9.49 -21.52 3.69
CA PHE A 117 10.16 -20.92 4.85
C PHE A 117 9.87 -19.42 4.96
N GLY A 118 9.91 -18.69 3.83
CA GLY A 118 9.54 -17.28 3.79
C GLY A 118 8.09 -17.03 4.23
N VAL A 119 7.15 -17.88 3.80
CA VAL A 119 5.73 -17.80 4.21
C VAL A 119 5.58 -17.97 5.72
N LEU A 120 6.25 -18.97 6.31
CA LEU A 120 6.24 -19.20 7.76
C LEU A 120 6.83 -18.02 8.55
N LEU A 121 7.90 -17.42 8.04
CA LEU A 121 8.56 -16.25 8.64
C LEU A 121 7.64 -15.02 8.62
N VAL A 122 6.92 -14.78 7.51
CA VAL A 122 5.96 -13.67 7.44
C VAL A 122 4.81 -13.87 8.43
N PHE A 123 4.27 -15.09 8.53
CA PHE A 123 3.20 -15.39 9.48
C PHE A 123 3.65 -15.21 10.93
N SER A 124 4.85 -15.68 11.30
CA SER A 124 5.38 -15.50 12.65
C SER A 124 5.59 -14.02 12.98
N GLY A 125 6.09 -13.23 12.03
CA GLY A 125 6.23 -11.78 12.18
C GLY A 125 4.90 -11.05 12.39
N ILE A 126 3.85 -11.40 11.64
CA ILE A 126 2.51 -10.81 11.81
C ILE A 126 1.93 -11.17 13.18
N ILE A 127 2.07 -12.43 13.60
CA ILE A 127 1.59 -12.91 14.92
C ILE A 127 2.33 -12.16 16.03
N ALA A 128 3.66 -12.07 15.98
CA ALA A 128 4.46 -11.37 16.98
C ALA A 128 4.06 -9.88 17.07
N ASN A 129 3.90 -9.20 15.93
CA ASN A 129 3.49 -7.79 15.89
C ASN A 129 2.06 -7.58 16.43
N SER A 130 1.14 -8.49 16.12
CA SER A 130 -0.23 -8.47 16.67
C SER A 130 -0.22 -8.63 18.19
N ARG A 131 0.59 -9.57 18.71
CA ARG A 131 0.75 -9.80 20.14
C ARG A 131 1.36 -8.59 20.85
N TYR A 132 2.39 -7.97 20.28
CA TYR A 132 3.01 -6.77 20.84
C TYR A 132 2.02 -5.62 20.97
N LYS A 133 1.26 -5.32 19.90
CA LYS A 133 0.19 -4.30 19.94
C LYS A 133 -0.91 -4.62 20.95
N TYR A 134 -1.26 -5.89 21.13
CA TYR A 134 -2.25 -6.30 22.13
C TYR A 134 -1.76 -6.04 23.56
N LEU A 135 -0.48 -6.32 23.84
CA LEU A 135 0.13 -6.09 25.15
C LEU A 135 0.23 -4.59 25.46
N GLU A 136 0.69 -3.78 24.51
CA GLU A 136 0.79 -2.32 24.68
C GLU A 136 -0.56 -1.67 24.98
N ARG A 137 -1.64 -2.14 24.32
CA ARG A 137 -3.01 -1.68 24.61
C ARG A 137 -3.46 -2.06 26.02
N ARG A 138 -3.13 -3.27 26.48
CA ARG A 138 -3.46 -3.72 27.84
C ARG A 138 -2.73 -2.90 28.90
N GLU A 139 -1.45 -2.61 28.72
CA GLU A 139 -0.70 -1.77 29.67
C GLU A 139 -1.29 -0.36 29.77
N LYS A 140 -1.64 0.26 28.64
CA LYS A 140 -2.31 1.57 28.63
C LYS A 140 -3.67 1.53 29.32
N GLN A 141 -4.45 0.47 29.15
CA GLN A 141 -5.76 0.33 29.79
C GLN A 141 -5.67 0.11 31.31
N VAL A 142 -4.66 -0.65 31.76
CA VAL A 142 -4.39 -0.84 33.19
C VAL A 142 -3.92 0.47 33.83
N ALA A 143 -3.06 1.25 33.17
CA ALA A 143 -2.61 2.55 33.68
C ALA A 143 -3.75 3.57 33.81
N VAL A 144 -4.68 3.62 32.83
CA VAL A 144 -5.85 4.50 32.87
C VAL A 144 -6.82 4.10 33.98
N ASN A 145 -7.05 2.81 34.22
CA ASN A 145 -7.95 2.34 35.29
C ASN A 145 -7.35 2.49 36.70
N ALA A 146 -6.04 2.73 36.80
CA ALA A 146 -5.34 2.95 38.06
C ALA A 146 -5.25 4.44 38.46
N THR A 147 -5.76 5.35 37.63
CA THR A 147 -5.84 6.80 37.88
C THR A 147 -7.27 7.20 38.17
#